data_AF-A0A7J9IRV4-F1
#
_entry.id   AF-A0A7J9IRV4-F1
#
_cell.length_a   1.000
_cell.length_b   1.000
_cell.length_c   1.000
_cell.angle_alpha   90.00
_cell.angle_beta   90.00
_cell.angle_gamma   90.00
#
_symmetry.space_group_name_H-M   'P 1'
#
loop_
_entity.id
_entity.type
_entity.pdbx_description
1 polymer ?
#
loop_
_entity_poly.entity_id
_entity_poly.type
_entity_poly.pdbx_seq_one_letter_code
_entity_poly.pdbx_strand_id
1 'polypeptide(L)'
;MFTVDDFCPAVFCDDILVSFPFRLSYQPYCCGDPNFNLACRSTDQTIINFPFSGEFTVDVISYSPRYLQLSQYCIPERLLQGLDLSATPFKPLYPESYTFLNCSSETNVSMVYPAIKFICLSDLNFSIWGIPTIAYNQSSSLSSCLEIAKILVPLPSPNWPTYGFDDIVLTWEQPDCQSAPCNYCGSSESNCQNGNGDGVDGECSNLRKKKKGLSTSTKYALIFIVTPIILILVLIIICNVRVHCYDGRRGLQHRPNAEISSFIAEPPVAPNPITVNGLDGSSIEAYPITLLDENFKLPRPNDNTCSICLSEYEAKETIRTIPDCTHYFHANCIDEWLKLNAACPVCRNTPDHDPASLITSSTSSSPSRPPQYNQPDRCGYPRFNLTCKNQTKPTLTLPFSGEFIVENIDYLYQSIWINDPDYCIPRRFFKGLNLFGTPFEAQDLESYVFLNCSNGAIPKQLPQVRYISCLSGETFSVIAIPANRLDEYRSLSWTCMNIGKVLVRPWDPNYGMRLTWNEPADCLSCEIGGGNCMFKSDTGLDIRCSGGFSS
;
A
#
# COMPACT_ATOMS: atom_id res chain seq x y z
N MET A 1 -12.01 -37.81 -34.95
CA MET A 1 -13.30 -37.13 -35.21
C MET A 1 -13.74 -36.62 -33.85
N PHE A 2 -13.35 -35.39 -33.52
CA PHE A 2 -13.74 -34.76 -32.25
C PHE A 2 -15.22 -34.38 -32.38
N THR A 3 -16.07 -34.93 -31.53
CA THR A 3 -17.47 -34.54 -31.42
C THR A 3 -17.54 -33.20 -30.70
N VAL A 4 -18.59 -32.43 -30.98
CA VAL A 4 -18.82 -31.05 -30.52
C VAL A 4 -18.96 -30.91 -28.97
N ASP A 5 -18.85 -32.02 -28.23
CA ASP A 5 -18.98 -32.13 -26.77
C ASP A 5 -17.66 -31.95 -25.97
N ASP A 6 -16.52 -31.72 -26.64
CA ASP A 6 -15.19 -31.59 -26.00
C ASP A 6 -14.76 -30.15 -25.68
N PHE A 7 -15.64 -29.15 -25.86
CA PHE A 7 -15.31 -27.77 -25.55
C PHE A 7 -15.79 -27.41 -24.14
N CYS A 8 -14.87 -27.01 -23.28
CA CYS A 8 -15.16 -26.52 -21.92
C CYS A 8 -15.04 -24.99 -21.91
N PRO A 9 -16.07 -24.26 -22.39
CA PRO A 9 -16.07 -22.82 -22.32
C PRO A 9 -16.12 -22.38 -20.85
N ALA A 10 -15.48 -21.24 -20.55
CA ALA A 10 -15.74 -20.55 -19.31
C ALA A 10 -17.22 -20.15 -19.28
N VAL A 11 -17.85 -20.29 -18.12
CA VAL A 11 -19.28 -20.04 -17.92
C VAL A 11 -19.46 -19.07 -16.76
N PHE A 12 -20.53 -18.30 -16.80
CA PHE A 12 -20.91 -17.45 -15.68
C PHE A 12 -21.97 -18.15 -14.84
N CYS A 13 -21.85 -18.03 -13.53
CA CYS A 13 -22.95 -18.21 -12.60
C CYS A 13 -23.05 -16.91 -11.81
N ASP A 14 -24.21 -16.25 -11.88
CA ASP A 14 -24.33 -14.86 -11.44
C ASP A 14 -23.34 -13.97 -12.21
N ASP A 15 -22.60 -13.11 -11.50
CA ASP A 15 -21.50 -12.29 -12.02
C ASP A 15 -20.12 -12.98 -11.89
N ILE A 16 -20.07 -14.26 -11.52
CA ILE A 16 -18.82 -14.99 -11.28
C ILE A 16 -18.43 -15.82 -12.49
N LEU A 17 -17.26 -15.50 -13.04
CA LEU A 17 -16.63 -16.26 -14.11
C LEU A 17 -16.04 -17.58 -13.57
N VAL A 18 -16.66 -18.69 -13.96
CA VAL A 18 -16.19 -20.04 -13.67
C VAL A 18 -15.37 -20.57 -14.84
N SER A 19 -14.11 -20.85 -14.56
CA SER A 19 -13.11 -21.37 -15.47
C SER A 19 -12.21 -22.36 -14.74
N PHE A 20 -11.43 -23.12 -15.50
CA PHE A 20 -10.49 -24.10 -14.93
C PHE A 20 -9.59 -23.43 -13.87
N PRO A 21 -9.43 -24.02 -12.66
CA PRO A 21 -9.79 -25.40 -12.31
C PRO A 21 -11.22 -25.59 -11.82
N PHE A 22 -11.99 -24.53 -11.62
CA PHE A 22 -13.38 -24.62 -11.17
C PHE A 22 -14.29 -25.11 -12.29
N ARG A 23 -15.36 -25.81 -11.91
CA ARG A 23 -16.45 -26.20 -12.81
C ARG A 23 -17.78 -26.16 -12.10
N LEU A 24 -18.84 -25.90 -12.85
CA LEU A 24 -20.21 -26.05 -12.36
C LEU A 24 -20.66 -27.51 -12.44
N SER A 25 -21.54 -27.90 -11.53
CA SER A 25 -22.03 -29.29 -11.41
C SER A 25 -22.71 -29.82 -12.68
N TYR A 26 -23.25 -28.94 -13.53
CA TYR A 26 -23.86 -29.29 -14.82
C TYR A 26 -22.84 -29.40 -15.96
N GLN A 27 -21.63 -28.86 -15.81
CA GLN A 27 -20.60 -28.98 -16.84
C GLN A 27 -20.05 -30.41 -16.86
N PRO A 28 -19.64 -30.91 -18.03
CA PRO A 28 -18.95 -32.18 -18.14
C PRO A 28 -17.81 -32.31 -17.13
N TYR A 29 -17.59 -33.52 -16.62
CA TYR A 29 -16.54 -33.81 -15.62
C TYR A 29 -15.13 -33.39 -16.11
N CYS A 30 -14.94 -33.30 -17.43
CA CYS A 30 -13.70 -32.88 -18.05
C CYS A 30 -13.40 -31.36 -17.99
N CYS A 31 -14.35 -30.54 -17.55
CA CYS A 31 -14.21 -29.07 -17.61
C CYS A 31 -13.57 -28.43 -16.37
N GLY A 32 -13.21 -29.22 -15.36
CA GLY A 32 -12.54 -28.73 -14.16
C GLY A 32 -12.06 -29.86 -13.27
N ASP A 33 -11.34 -29.50 -12.22
CA ASP A 33 -10.87 -30.44 -11.22
C ASP A 33 -12.04 -30.82 -10.28
N PRO A 34 -12.25 -32.12 -9.98
CA PRO A 34 -13.34 -32.58 -9.12
C PRO A 34 -13.30 -32.01 -7.70
N ASN A 35 -12.16 -31.50 -7.23
CA ASN A 35 -12.02 -30.86 -5.92
C ASN A 35 -12.38 -29.35 -5.95
N PHE A 36 -12.70 -28.80 -7.11
CA PHE A 36 -13.06 -27.40 -7.34
C PHE A 36 -14.51 -27.26 -7.86
N ASN A 37 -15.39 -28.19 -7.50
CA ASN A 37 -16.77 -28.18 -7.95
C ASN A 37 -17.56 -27.04 -7.30
N LEU A 38 -18.25 -26.29 -8.14
CA LEU A 38 -19.20 -25.25 -7.77
C LEU A 38 -20.63 -25.70 -8.13
N ALA A 39 -21.61 -25.15 -7.43
CA ALA A 39 -23.01 -25.25 -7.82
C ALA A 39 -23.59 -23.84 -8.00
N CYS A 40 -24.53 -23.72 -8.94
CA CYS A 40 -25.26 -22.50 -9.21
C CYS A 40 -26.71 -22.70 -8.74
N ARG A 41 -27.13 -22.03 -7.68
CA ARG A 41 -28.52 -22.14 -7.19
C ARG A 41 -29.45 -21.28 -8.06
N SER A 42 -30.74 -21.61 -8.13
CA SER A 42 -31.77 -20.91 -8.95
C SER A 42 -32.02 -19.44 -8.59
N THR A 43 -31.28 -18.90 -7.63
CA THR A 43 -31.26 -17.49 -7.22
C THR A 43 -29.98 -16.79 -7.67
N ASP A 44 -29.27 -17.34 -8.67
CA ASP A 44 -27.96 -16.89 -9.12
C ASP A 44 -26.95 -16.73 -7.97
N GLN A 45 -26.85 -17.75 -7.11
CA GLN A 45 -25.78 -17.80 -6.10
C GLN A 45 -24.79 -18.90 -6.47
N THR A 46 -23.53 -18.52 -6.64
CA THR A 46 -22.42 -19.46 -6.77
C THR A 46 -22.05 -19.98 -5.39
N ILE A 47 -22.09 -21.30 -5.22
CA ILE A 47 -21.76 -21.97 -3.96
C ILE A 47 -20.63 -22.98 -4.15
N ILE A 48 -19.77 -23.09 -3.15
CA ILE A 48 -18.77 -24.16 -3.02
C ILE A 48 -19.13 -25.02 -1.81
N ASN A 49 -19.01 -26.34 -1.95
CA ASN A 49 -19.25 -27.27 -0.86
C ASN A 49 -17.95 -27.91 -0.40
N PHE A 50 -17.57 -27.66 0.85
CA PHE A 50 -16.44 -28.33 1.48
C PHE A 50 -16.90 -29.61 2.17
N PRO A 51 -16.24 -30.76 1.95
CA PRO A 51 -16.69 -32.06 2.46
C PRO A 51 -17.01 -32.10 3.95
N PHE A 52 -16.26 -31.34 4.76
CA PHE A 52 -16.39 -31.33 6.22
C PHE A 52 -16.92 -30.01 6.79
N SER A 53 -17.03 -28.96 5.98
CA SER A 53 -17.44 -27.61 6.44
C SER A 53 -18.77 -27.14 5.81
N GLY A 54 -19.32 -27.90 4.85
CA GLY A 54 -20.58 -27.61 4.18
C GLY A 54 -20.47 -26.50 3.13
N GLU A 55 -21.61 -25.88 2.83
CA GLU A 55 -21.76 -24.90 1.74
C GLU A 55 -21.37 -23.48 2.15
N PHE A 56 -20.60 -22.81 1.29
CA PHE A 56 -20.26 -21.39 1.39
C PHE A 56 -20.65 -20.69 0.10
N THR A 57 -21.09 -19.43 0.21
CA THR A 57 -21.30 -18.58 -0.96
C THR A 57 -19.94 -18.09 -1.43
N VAL A 58 -19.72 -18.19 -2.74
CA VAL A 58 -18.53 -17.66 -3.40
C VAL A 58 -18.88 -16.26 -3.87
N ASP A 59 -18.09 -15.27 -3.45
CA ASP A 59 -18.24 -13.89 -3.91
C ASP A 59 -17.27 -13.58 -5.06
N VAL A 60 -16.04 -14.10 -4.95
CA VAL A 60 -14.97 -13.82 -5.92
C VAL A 60 -14.11 -15.04 -6.14
N ILE A 61 -13.80 -15.33 -7.41
CA ILE A 61 -12.77 -16.27 -7.84
C ILE A 61 -11.73 -15.48 -8.62
N SER A 62 -10.51 -15.34 -8.11
CA SER A 62 -9.40 -14.75 -8.86
C SER A 62 -8.43 -15.82 -9.32
N TYR A 63 -8.14 -15.86 -10.63
CA TYR A 63 -7.20 -16.83 -11.21
C TYR A 63 -5.76 -16.34 -11.19
N SER A 64 -5.53 -15.03 -11.02
CA SER A 64 -4.21 -14.42 -10.94
C SER A 64 -4.28 -13.07 -10.19
N PRO A 65 -3.94 -13.01 -8.89
CA PRO A 65 -3.43 -14.10 -8.05
C PRO A 65 -4.52 -15.12 -7.66
N ARG A 66 -4.14 -16.37 -7.36
CA ARG A 66 -5.11 -17.45 -7.08
C ARG A 66 -5.71 -17.34 -5.68
N TYR A 67 -6.93 -16.82 -5.57
CA TYR A 67 -7.69 -16.80 -4.32
C TYR A 67 -9.21 -16.83 -4.51
N LEU A 68 -9.89 -17.33 -3.50
CA LEU A 68 -11.33 -17.57 -3.41
C LEU A 68 -11.84 -16.80 -2.21
N GLN A 69 -12.72 -15.83 -2.45
CA GLN A 69 -13.41 -15.09 -1.39
C GLN A 69 -14.77 -15.71 -1.15
N LEU A 70 -15.07 -15.99 0.11
CA LEU A 70 -16.28 -16.64 0.55
C LEU A 70 -16.99 -15.77 1.57
N SER A 71 -18.30 -15.64 1.41
CA SER A 71 -19.15 -14.98 2.40
C SER A 71 -20.27 -15.88 2.88
N GLN A 72 -20.86 -15.49 4.01
CA GLN A 72 -22.09 -16.07 4.51
C GLN A 72 -22.76 -15.10 5.48
N TYR A 73 -24.07 -15.25 5.69
CA TYR A 73 -24.85 -14.40 6.60
C TYR A 73 -24.23 -14.29 8.01
N CYS A 74 -23.54 -15.33 8.50
CA CYS A 74 -22.76 -15.27 9.73
C CYS A 74 -21.53 -16.18 9.66
N ILE A 75 -20.43 -15.67 9.08
CA ILE A 75 -19.13 -16.36 9.06
C ILE A 75 -18.65 -16.76 10.48
N PRO A 76 -18.74 -15.92 11.53
CA PRO A 76 -18.35 -16.30 12.90
C PRO A 76 -19.02 -17.58 13.40
N GLU A 77 -20.30 -17.77 13.10
CA GLU A 77 -21.05 -18.98 13.47
C GLU A 77 -20.49 -20.22 12.77
N ARG A 78 -20.20 -20.08 11.48
CA ARG A 78 -19.69 -21.16 10.64
C ARG A 78 -18.27 -21.56 11.02
N LEU A 79 -17.44 -20.58 11.38
CA LEU A 79 -16.11 -20.82 11.92
C LEU A 79 -16.14 -21.56 13.27
N LEU A 80 -17.12 -21.26 14.14
CA LEU A 80 -17.32 -21.99 15.41
C LEU A 80 -17.74 -23.45 15.21
N GLN A 81 -18.44 -23.76 14.11
CA GLN A 81 -18.76 -25.14 13.71
C GLN A 81 -17.53 -25.91 13.22
N GLY A 82 -16.45 -25.20 12.88
CA GLY A 82 -15.19 -25.73 12.38
C GLY A 82 -15.06 -25.58 10.87
N LEU A 83 -13.95 -24.97 10.44
CA LEU A 83 -13.53 -24.93 9.04
C LEU A 83 -12.42 -25.95 8.82
N ASP A 84 -12.79 -27.12 8.32
CA ASP A 84 -11.86 -28.19 7.92
C ASP A 84 -11.69 -28.20 6.40
N LEU A 85 -10.48 -27.85 5.96
CA LEU A 85 -10.05 -27.79 4.57
C LEU A 85 -9.11 -28.96 4.19
N SER A 86 -8.90 -29.93 5.08
CA SER A 86 -7.88 -30.99 4.92
C SER A 86 -8.09 -31.89 3.71
N ALA A 87 -9.34 -32.10 3.29
CA ALA A 87 -9.71 -32.84 2.08
C ALA A 87 -9.97 -31.93 0.87
N THR A 88 -9.41 -30.72 0.86
CA THR A 88 -9.61 -29.72 -0.19
C THR A 88 -8.26 -29.16 -0.66
N PRO A 89 -8.19 -28.62 -1.89
CA PRO A 89 -6.98 -27.99 -2.43
C PRO A 89 -6.77 -26.57 -1.88
N PHE A 90 -7.66 -26.08 -1.03
CA PHE A 90 -7.68 -24.71 -0.54
C PHE A 90 -6.88 -24.57 0.76
N LYS A 91 -6.14 -23.46 0.87
CA LYS A 91 -5.39 -23.07 2.07
C LYS A 91 -5.81 -21.67 2.50
N PRO A 92 -5.78 -21.33 3.80
CA PRO A 92 -5.96 -19.94 4.24
C PRO A 92 -4.92 -19.00 3.62
N LEU A 93 -5.33 -17.82 3.14
CA LEU A 93 -4.39 -16.83 2.58
C LEU A 93 -3.54 -16.19 3.69
N TYR A 94 -4.19 -15.54 4.66
CA TYR A 94 -3.55 -14.99 5.85
C TYR A 94 -4.20 -15.59 7.11
N PRO A 95 -3.78 -16.79 7.55
CA PRO A 95 -4.34 -17.42 8.73
C PRO A 95 -3.93 -16.67 10.00
N GLU A 96 -4.89 -16.18 10.77
CA GLU A 96 -4.64 -15.58 12.08
C GLU A 96 -5.53 -16.23 13.16
N SER A 97 -4.98 -16.45 14.35
CA SER A 97 -5.72 -17.06 15.45
C SER A 97 -6.49 -16.00 16.24
N TYR A 98 -7.80 -16.21 16.40
CA TYR A 98 -8.69 -15.40 17.21
C TYR A 98 -9.30 -16.22 18.35
N THR A 99 -9.33 -15.64 19.56
CA THR A 99 -10.08 -16.13 20.70
C THR A 99 -11.49 -15.56 20.66
N PHE A 100 -12.48 -16.45 20.59
CA PHE A 100 -13.90 -16.12 20.67
C PHE A 100 -14.34 -16.11 22.14
N LEU A 101 -15.02 -15.05 22.54
CA LEU A 101 -15.44 -14.80 23.91
C LEU A 101 -16.94 -14.54 23.96
N ASN A 102 -17.62 -15.14 24.93
CA ASN A 102 -18.98 -14.81 25.29
C ASN A 102 -18.98 -13.94 26.55
N CYS A 103 -19.46 -12.71 26.43
CA CYS A 103 -19.49 -11.79 27.56
C CYS A 103 -20.91 -11.31 27.86
N SER A 104 -21.20 -10.98 29.12
CA SER A 104 -22.44 -10.28 29.46
C SER A 104 -22.55 -8.97 28.66
N SER A 105 -23.75 -8.62 28.20
CA SER A 105 -23.98 -7.63 27.12
C SER A 105 -23.45 -6.21 27.36
N GLU A 106 -22.99 -5.89 28.57
CA GLU A 106 -22.43 -4.58 28.92
C GLU A 106 -20.90 -4.50 28.88
N THR A 107 -20.19 -5.60 28.56
CA THR A 107 -18.73 -5.54 28.53
C THR A 107 -18.25 -4.93 27.22
N ASN A 108 -17.61 -3.78 27.35
CA ASN A 108 -17.05 -3.10 26.22
C ASN A 108 -15.66 -3.63 25.87
N VAL A 109 -15.63 -4.86 25.38
CA VAL A 109 -14.39 -5.58 25.06
C VAL A 109 -13.57 -4.84 23.98
N SER A 110 -14.23 -4.15 23.04
CA SER A 110 -13.56 -3.29 22.03
C SER A 110 -12.77 -2.13 22.61
N MET A 111 -12.98 -1.76 23.88
CA MET A 111 -12.33 -0.61 24.52
C MET A 111 -10.96 -0.97 25.11
N VAL A 112 -10.62 -2.27 25.18
CA VAL A 112 -9.37 -2.76 25.79
C VAL A 112 -8.45 -3.44 24.76
N TYR A 113 -9.00 -3.95 23.65
CA TYR A 113 -8.27 -4.69 22.62
C TYR A 113 -8.83 -4.40 21.21
N PRO A 114 -8.11 -4.71 20.12
CA PRO A 114 -8.70 -4.80 18.78
C PRO A 114 -9.67 -5.98 18.72
N ALA A 115 -10.83 -5.82 19.36
CA ALA A 115 -11.85 -6.83 19.51
C ALA A 115 -13.05 -6.50 18.62
N ILE A 116 -13.56 -7.51 17.92
CA ILE A 116 -14.67 -7.40 16.99
C ILE A 116 -15.91 -7.99 17.65
N LYS A 117 -17.01 -7.23 17.70
CA LYS A 117 -18.31 -7.76 18.14
C LYS A 117 -18.99 -8.46 16.97
N PHE A 118 -19.31 -9.73 17.13
CA PHE A 118 -20.07 -10.47 16.12
C PHE A 118 -21.56 -10.24 16.33
N ILE A 119 -22.12 -9.29 15.58
CA ILE A 119 -23.53 -8.90 15.70
C ILE A 119 -24.45 -10.09 15.44
N CYS A 120 -24.14 -10.92 14.43
CA CYS A 120 -24.94 -12.09 14.08
C CYS A 120 -24.99 -13.19 15.15
N LEU A 121 -24.04 -13.19 16.10
CA LEU A 121 -24.01 -14.12 17.23
C LEU A 121 -24.36 -13.45 18.56
N SER A 122 -24.59 -12.14 18.60
CA SER A 122 -24.85 -11.38 19.81
C SER A 122 -26.34 -11.09 19.98
N ASP A 123 -26.78 -10.95 21.23
CA ASP A 123 -28.15 -10.57 21.59
C ASP A 123 -28.12 -9.41 22.62
N LEU A 124 -29.28 -9.06 23.19
CA LEU A 124 -29.43 -8.03 24.22
C LEU A 124 -28.82 -8.44 25.56
N ASN A 125 -28.69 -9.75 25.84
CA ASN A 125 -28.22 -10.27 27.13
C ASN A 125 -26.76 -10.72 27.13
N PHE A 126 -26.22 -11.06 25.95
CA PHE A 126 -24.85 -11.52 25.80
C PHE A 126 -24.26 -11.01 24.49
N SER A 127 -22.93 -10.86 24.48
CA SER A 127 -22.18 -10.35 23.34
C SER A 127 -21.04 -11.30 23.02
N ILE A 128 -20.95 -11.69 21.75
CA ILE A 128 -19.88 -12.55 21.26
C ILE A 128 -18.83 -11.68 20.61
N TRP A 129 -17.58 -11.88 21.02
CA TRP A 129 -16.43 -11.10 20.60
C TRP A 129 -15.34 -12.00 20.03
N GLY A 130 -14.59 -11.50 19.06
CA GLY A 130 -13.33 -12.10 18.59
C GLY A 130 -12.17 -11.17 18.88
N ILE A 131 -11.11 -11.70 19.51
CA ILE A 131 -9.87 -10.97 19.79
C ILE A 131 -8.70 -11.76 19.19
N PRO A 132 -7.71 -11.14 18.53
CA PRO A 132 -6.48 -11.82 18.17
C PRO A 132 -5.88 -12.53 19.39
N THR A 133 -5.62 -13.83 19.29
CA THR A 133 -5.19 -14.68 20.41
C THR A 133 -3.92 -14.15 21.08
N ILE A 134 -3.02 -13.54 20.29
CA ILE A 134 -1.78 -12.91 20.79
C ILE A 134 -2.11 -11.73 21.72
N ALA A 135 -3.09 -10.90 21.36
CA ALA A 135 -3.54 -9.77 22.18
C ALA A 135 -4.26 -10.26 23.45
N TYR A 136 -5.08 -11.32 23.35
CA TYR A 136 -5.75 -11.91 24.50
C TYR A 136 -4.76 -12.50 25.53
N ASN A 137 -3.72 -13.20 25.09
CA ASN A 137 -2.74 -13.80 26.01
C ASN A 137 -1.89 -12.78 26.79
N GLN A 138 -1.81 -11.53 26.31
CA GLN A 138 -1.12 -10.43 26.98
C GLN A 138 -2.03 -9.67 27.95
N SER A 139 -3.31 -10.06 28.06
CA SER A 139 -4.31 -9.42 28.90
C SER A 139 -4.40 -10.04 30.30
N SER A 140 -4.61 -9.19 31.30
CA SER A 140 -5.15 -9.62 32.60
C SER A 140 -6.64 -9.95 32.41
N SER A 141 -6.98 -11.25 32.42
CA SER A 141 -8.32 -11.86 32.60
C SER A 141 -9.53 -10.91 32.44
N LEU A 142 -10.23 -11.01 31.30
CA LEU A 142 -11.58 -10.48 31.14
C LEU A 142 -12.55 -11.30 32.02
N SER A 143 -12.65 -10.95 33.29
CA SER A 143 -13.41 -11.71 34.31
C SER A 143 -14.91 -11.89 34.02
N SER A 144 -15.47 -11.06 33.14
CA SER A 144 -16.88 -11.08 32.71
C SER A 144 -17.09 -11.76 31.35
N CYS A 145 -16.05 -12.33 30.76
CA CYS A 145 -16.08 -13.01 29.47
C CYS A 145 -15.62 -14.46 29.61
N LEU A 146 -16.36 -15.39 29.01
CA LEU A 146 -16.00 -16.80 28.93
C LEU A 146 -15.38 -17.10 27.56
N GLU A 147 -14.22 -17.76 27.54
CA GLU A 147 -13.63 -18.30 26.30
C GLU A 147 -14.52 -19.40 25.73
N ILE A 148 -14.97 -19.21 24.49
CA ILE A 148 -15.74 -20.21 23.73
C ILE A 148 -14.76 -21.14 23.01
N ALA A 149 -13.89 -20.56 22.19
CA ALA A 149 -12.97 -21.30 21.33
C ALA A 149 -11.83 -20.41 20.82
N LYS A 150 -10.73 -21.03 20.40
CA LYS A 150 -9.68 -20.39 19.59
C LYS A 150 -9.77 -20.92 18.18
N ILE A 151 -9.93 -20.00 17.22
CA ILE A 151 -10.22 -20.32 15.83
C ILE A 151 -9.13 -19.72 14.96
N LEU A 152 -8.69 -20.48 13.94
CA LEU A 152 -7.82 -19.95 12.89
C LEU A 152 -8.71 -19.37 11.78
N VAL A 153 -8.65 -18.05 11.60
CA VAL A 153 -9.48 -17.32 10.64
C VAL A 153 -8.68 -17.04 9.36
N PRO A 154 -9.18 -17.44 8.17
CA PRO A 154 -8.56 -17.10 6.89
C PRO A 154 -8.86 -15.65 6.49
N LEU A 155 -7.93 -14.73 6.76
CA LEU A 155 -8.15 -13.31 6.49
C LEU A 155 -7.79 -12.93 5.04
N PRO A 156 -8.48 -11.91 4.47
CA PRO A 156 -8.14 -11.32 3.17
C PRO A 156 -6.82 -10.54 3.19
N SER A 157 -6.45 -9.94 4.34
CA SER A 157 -5.17 -9.26 4.50
C SER A 157 -4.58 -9.47 5.90
N PRO A 158 -3.25 -9.29 6.09
CA PRO A 158 -2.59 -9.45 7.38
C PRO A 158 -3.07 -8.48 8.49
N ASN A 159 -3.84 -7.45 8.12
CA ASN A 159 -4.26 -6.37 9.02
C ASN A 159 -5.80 -6.19 9.02
N TRP A 160 -6.55 -7.21 8.57
CA TRP A 160 -8.01 -7.23 8.50
C TRP A 160 -8.61 -7.93 9.72
N PRO A 161 -9.77 -7.51 10.28
CA PRO A 161 -10.46 -6.23 10.14
C PRO A 161 -10.59 -5.45 11.45
N THR A 162 -10.77 -4.13 11.29
CA THR A 162 -11.24 -3.18 12.31
C THR A 162 -12.76 -3.22 12.50
N TYR A 163 -13.52 -3.89 11.60
CA TYR A 163 -14.99 -3.95 11.59
C TYR A 163 -15.50 -5.27 10.99
N GLY A 164 -15.60 -6.36 11.76
CA GLY A 164 -16.41 -7.56 11.39
C GLY A 164 -15.70 -8.65 10.57
N PHE A 165 -16.11 -9.92 10.74
CA PHE A 165 -15.75 -11.02 9.85
C PHE A 165 -16.93 -11.31 8.92
N ASP A 166 -17.03 -10.56 7.82
CA ASP A 166 -18.14 -10.77 6.86
C ASP A 166 -17.74 -11.75 5.75
N ASP A 167 -16.43 -11.94 5.55
CA ASP A 167 -15.84 -12.78 4.52
C ASP A 167 -14.58 -13.53 5.01
N ILE A 168 -14.22 -14.61 4.30
CA ILE A 168 -12.95 -15.32 4.47
C ILE A 168 -12.29 -15.52 3.10
N VAL A 169 -10.96 -15.57 3.08
CA VAL A 169 -10.20 -15.75 1.84
C VAL A 169 -9.31 -16.98 1.89
N LEU A 170 -9.48 -17.84 0.90
CA LEU A 170 -8.68 -19.03 0.67
C LEU A 170 -7.85 -18.85 -0.59
N THR A 171 -6.72 -19.55 -0.67
CA THR A 171 -5.86 -19.64 -1.86
C THR A 171 -5.78 -21.07 -2.34
N TRP A 172 -5.42 -21.28 -3.59
CA TRP A 172 -5.15 -22.61 -4.14
C TRP A 172 -3.91 -22.61 -5.04
N GLU A 173 -3.33 -23.79 -5.17
CA GLU A 173 -2.24 -24.05 -6.12
C GLU A 173 -2.83 -24.58 -7.44
N GLN A 174 -2.08 -24.40 -8.54
CA GLN A 174 -2.50 -24.97 -9.83
C GLN A 174 -2.62 -26.49 -9.67
N PRO A 175 -3.77 -27.12 -9.93
CA PRO A 175 -3.85 -28.58 -9.88
C PRO A 175 -2.99 -29.18 -11.01
N ASP A 176 -2.33 -30.30 -10.70
CA ASP A 176 -1.55 -31.05 -11.66
C ASP A 176 -2.46 -31.65 -12.74
N CYS A 177 -2.08 -31.48 -14.00
CA CYS A 177 -2.86 -31.88 -15.18
C CYS A 177 -2.98 -33.43 -15.32
N GLN A 178 -2.47 -34.23 -14.35
CA GLN A 178 -2.49 -35.70 -14.35
C GLN A 178 -3.83 -36.33 -13.94
N SER A 179 -4.71 -35.59 -13.25
CA SER A 179 -5.96 -36.11 -12.66
C SER A 179 -7.23 -35.84 -13.49
N ALA A 180 -7.15 -34.94 -14.48
CA ALA A 180 -8.28 -34.66 -15.36
C ALA A 180 -8.35 -35.73 -16.46
N PRO A 181 -9.49 -36.40 -16.70
CA PRO A 181 -9.62 -37.42 -17.74
C PRO A 181 -9.56 -36.87 -19.17
N CYS A 182 -9.24 -35.58 -19.35
CA CYS A 182 -9.24 -34.90 -20.63
C CYS A 182 -8.02 -33.98 -20.80
N ASN A 183 -7.59 -33.87 -22.05
CA ASN A 183 -6.42 -33.11 -22.50
C ASN A 183 -6.66 -31.58 -22.53
N TYR A 184 -7.56 -31.02 -21.72
CA TYR A 184 -7.94 -29.62 -21.80
C TYR A 184 -7.33 -28.80 -20.67
N CYS A 185 -6.53 -27.80 -21.05
CA CYS A 185 -5.72 -27.04 -20.13
C CYS A 185 -5.99 -25.52 -20.29
N GLY A 186 -7.24 -25.10 -20.04
CA GLY A 186 -7.66 -23.74 -19.64
C GLY A 186 -7.37 -22.54 -20.56
N SER A 187 -6.55 -22.67 -21.61
CA SER A 187 -6.29 -21.65 -22.61
C SER A 187 -6.50 -22.21 -24.01
N SER A 188 -6.96 -21.36 -24.92
CA SER A 188 -7.42 -21.72 -26.27
C SER A 188 -6.42 -22.44 -27.18
N GLU A 189 -5.21 -22.75 -26.71
CA GLU A 189 -4.15 -23.41 -27.49
C GLU A 189 -3.35 -24.48 -26.72
N SER A 190 -3.69 -24.80 -25.45
CA SER A 190 -2.92 -25.75 -24.65
C SER A 190 -3.64 -27.09 -24.49
N ASN A 191 -3.17 -28.11 -25.21
CA ASN A 191 -3.57 -29.49 -24.97
C ASN A 191 -2.59 -30.14 -23.98
N CYS A 192 -3.11 -30.77 -22.94
CA CYS A 192 -2.32 -31.62 -22.07
C CYS A 192 -1.91 -32.87 -22.90
N GLN A 193 -0.62 -33.04 -23.20
CA GLN A 193 -0.15 -34.20 -23.97
C GLN A 193 0.18 -35.35 -23.01
N ASN A 194 -0.42 -36.53 -23.25
CA ASN A 194 0.04 -37.76 -22.62
C ASN A 194 1.49 -38.02 -23.05
N GLY A 195 2.42 -37.93 -22.09
CA GLY A 195 3.75 -38.51 -22.26
C GLY A 195 3.58 -40.01 -22.52
N ASN A 196 4.04 -40.47 -23.69
CA ASN A 196 4.07 -41.90 -23.98
C ASN A 196 4.83 -42.64 -22.87
N GLY A 197 4.12 -43.59 -22.24
CA GLY A 197 4.62 -44.68 -21.40
C GLY A 197 6.06 -44.59 -20.92
N ASP A 198 6.25 -43.88 -19.81
CA ASP A 198 7.10 -44.24 -18.68
C ASP A 198 6.98 -43.06 -17.69
N GLY A 199 6.50 -43.32 -16.47
CA GLY A 199 5.96 -42.33 -15.54
C GLY A 199 6.82 -41.07 -15.34
N VAL A 200 6.52 -40.02 -16.09
CA VAL A 200 7.12 -38.69 -15.98
C VAL A 200 6.04 -37.63 -16.24
N ASP A 201 5.74 -36.87 -15.19
CA ASP A 201 5.20 -35.51 -15.09
C ASP A 201 4.55 -34.92 -16.36
N GLY A 202 3.21 -34.87 -16.36
CA GLY A 202 2.43 -34.15 -17.36
C GLY A 202 2.42 -32.66 -17.04
N GLU A 203 3.48 -31.95 -17.42
CA GLU A 203 3.58 -30.51 -17.22
C GLU A 203 2.81 -29.75 -18.32
N CYS A 204 1.94 -28.83 -17.90
CA CYS A 204 1.23 -27.90 -18.75
C CYS A 204 2.22 -26.90 -19.40
N SER A 205 2.88 -27.34 -20.47
CA SER A 205 4.02 -26.63 -21.05
C SER A 205 3.60 -25.52 -22.02
N ASN A 206 3.74 -24.28 -21.57
CA ASN A 206 3.99 -23.16 -22.47
C ASN A 206 5.35 -23.37 -23.14
N LEU A 207 5.40 -23.40 -24.47
CA LEU A 207 6.64 -23.41 -25.25
C LEU A 207 7.43 -22.09 -25.07
N ARG A 208 8.07 -21.91 -23.91
CA ARG A 208 9.30 -21.11 -23.79
C ARG A 208 10.44 -22.08 -23.51
N LYS A 209 11.27 -22.32 -24.53
CA LYS A 209 12.50 -23.13 -24.47
C LYS A 209 13.34 -22.75 -23.24
N LYS A 210 13.20 -23.49 -22.14
CA LYS A 210 14.14 -23.47 -21.02
C LYS A 210 15.44 -24.06 -21.54
N LYS A 211 16.51 -23.27 -21.61
CA LYS A 211 17.86 -23.78 -21.90
C LYS A 211 18.18 -24.84 -20.83
N LYS A 212 18.49 -26.07 -21.26
CA LYS A 212 18.85 -27.18 -20.36
C LYS A 212 20.01 -26.73 -19.46
N GLY A 213 19.82 -26.88 -18.15
CA GLY A 213 20.86 -26.65 -17.15
C GLY A 213 22.06 -27.58 -17.35
N LEU A 214 23.23 -27.11 -16.91
CA LEU A 214 24.51 -27.77 -17.11
C LEU A 214 24.60 -29.09 -16.31
N SER A 215 25.12 -30.14 -16.96
CA SER A 215 25.29 -31.50 -16.43
C SER A 215 26.02 -31.51 -15.08
N THR A 216 25.60 -32.42 -14.20
CA THR A 216 26.14 -32.62 -12.84
C THR A 216 27.66 -32.81 -12.83
N SER A 217 28.23 -33.37 -13.89
CA SER A 217 29.69 -33.53 -14.05
C SER A 217 30.43 -32.19 -14.18
N THR A 218 29.81 -31.19 -14.83
CA THR A 218 30.40 -29.85 -15.01
C THR A 218 30.34 -29.01 -13.72
N LYS A 219 29.40 -29.31 -12.81
CA LYS A 219 29.31 -28.67 -11.49
C LYS A 219 30.50 -29.06 -10.60
N TYR A 220 30.90 -30.34 -10.61
CA TYR A 220 32.06 -30.79 -9.85
C TYR A 220 33.38 -30.28 -10.43
N ALA A 221 33.49 -30.18 -11.76
CA ALA A 221 34.68 -29.60 -12.40
C ALA A 221 34.94 -28.14 -12.00
N LEU A 222 33.87 -27.33 -11.85
CA LEU A 222 34.00 -25.94 -11.39
C LEU A 222 34.44 -25.84 -9.93
N ILE A 223 34.04 -26.76 -9.06
CA ILE A 223 34.45 -26.77 -7.65
C ILE A 223 35.96 -27.03 -7.54
N PHE A 224 36.51 -27.97 -8.30
CA PHE A 224 37.95 -28.29 -8.26
C PHE A 224 38.86 -27.16 -8.79
N ILE A 225 38.34 -26.27 -9.63
CA ILE A 225 39.11 -25.15 -10.19
C ILE A 225 38.96 -23.89 -9.33
N VAL A 226 37.75 -23.60 -8.84
CA VAL A 226 37.46 -22.36 -8.12
C VAL A 226 37.95 -22.39 -6.67
N THR A 227 37.89 -23.54 -6.00
CA THR A 227 38.35 -23.67 -4.61
C THR A 227 39.85 -23.38 -4.39
N PRO A 228 40.80 -23.87 -5.21
CA PRO A 228 42.21 -23.53 -5.03
C PRO A 228 42.49 -22.05 -5.33
N ILE A 229 41.78 -21.44 -6.28
CA ILE A 229 41.94 -20.01 -6.61
C ILE A 229 41.52 -19.14 -5.42
N ILE A 230 40.39 -19.47 -4.78
CA ILE A 230 39.92 -18.76 -3.59
C ILE A 230 40.92 -18.92 -2.43
N LEU A 231 41.47 -20.11 -2.23
CA LEU A 231 42.47 -20.35 -1.18
C LEU A 231 43.73 -19.51 -1.38
N ILE A 232 44.21 -19.38 -2.63
CA ILE A 232 45.37 -18.56 -2.98
C ILE A 232 45.10 -17.07 -2.70
N LEU A 233 43.90 -16.58 -3.04
CA LEU A 233 43.52 -15.18 -2.78
C LEU A 233 43.48 -14.87 -1.28
N VAL A 234 42.97 -15.79 -0.46
CA VAL A 234 42.96 -15.62 1.01
C VAL A 234 44.37 -15.58 1.58
N LEU A 235 45.29 -16.41 1.07
CA LEU A 235 46.69 -16.39 1.51
C LEU A 235 47.39 -15.08 1.13
N ILE A 236 47.11 -14.53 -0.05
CA ILE A 236 47.63 -13.22 -0.47
C ILE A 236 47.14 -12.11 0.45
N ILE A 237 45.86 -12.12 0.83
CA ILE A 237 45.29 -11.14 1.77
C ILE A 237 45.97 -11.25 3.15
N ILE A 238 46.17 -12.46 3.66
CA ILE A 238 46.84 -12.68 4.95
C ILE A 238 48.31 -12.19 4.91
N CYS A 239 49.02 -12.41 3.81
CA CYS A 239 50.38 -11.89 3.62
C CYS A 239 50.40 -10.35 3.61
N ASN A 240 49.48 -9.71 2.88
CA ASN A 240 49.39 -8.24 2.82
C ASN A 240 49.07 -7.61 4.19
N VAL A 241 48.20 -8.24 4.98
CA VAL A 241 47.89 -7.78 6.34
C VAL A 241 49.10 -7.93 7.27
N ARG A 242 49.87 -9.02 7.16
CA ARG A 242 51.08 -9.19 7.98
C ARG A 242 52.18 -8.19 7.63
N VAL A 243 52.35 -7.82 6.36
CA VAL A 243 53.29 -6.78 5.94
C VAL A 243 52.88 -5.41 6.50
N HIS A 244 51.59 -5.08 6.45
CA HIS A 244 51.07 -3.82 7.03
C HIS A 244 51.20 -3.74 8.55
N CYS A 245 51.07 -4.87 9.26
CA CYS A 245 51.25 -4.90 10.72
C CYS A 245 52.73 -4.85 11.15
N TYR A 246 53.67 -5.28 10.31
CA TYR A 246 55.11 -5.18 10.60
C TYR A 246 55.64 -3.75 10.47
N ASP A 247 55.07 -2.95 9.57
CA ASP A 247 55.46 -1.53 9.38
C ASP A 247 54.89 -0.60 10.49
N GLY A 248 53.76 -0.98 11.09
CA GLY A 248 53.12 -0.22 12.17
C GLY A 248 53.85 -0.20 13.52
N ARG A 249 54.96 -0.95 13.68
CA ARG A 249 55.70 -1.05 14.96
C ARG A 249 56.91 -0.13 15.13
N ARG A 250 57.23 0.75 14.16
CA ARG A 250 58.36 1.71 14.29
C ARG A 250 58.00 3.13 14.75
N GLY A 251 56.71 3.45 14.93
CA GLY A 251 56.28 4.85 15.16
C GLY A 251 56.01 5.30 16.60
N LEU A 252 56.00 4.41 17.62
CA LEU A 252 55.55 4.76 18.98
C LEU A 252 56.65 4.56 20.02
N GLN A 253 57.65 5.45 20.00
CA GLN A 253 58.56 5.60 21.13
C GLN A 253 58.94 7.07 21.29
N HIS A 254 57.99 7.90 21.72
CA HIS A 254 58.24 9.03 22.61
C HIS A 254 56.92 9.55 23.21
N ARG A 255 56.72 9.27 24.49
CA ARG A 255 55.82 9.98 25.41
C ARG A 255 56.71 10.85 26.32
N PRO A 256 56.25 12.02 26.75
CA PRO A 256 55.62 12.13 28.08
C PRO A 256 54.45 13.14 28.03
N ASN A 257 53.66 13.48 29.04
CA ASN A 257 53.13 12.90 30.29
C ASN A 257 51.87 13.75 30.63
N ALA A 258 51.05 13.29 31.58
CA ALA A 258 49.73 13.84 31.90
C ALA A 258 49.71 15.30 32.41
N GLU A 259 48.56 15.97 32.24
CA GLU A 259 47.94 16.76 33.30
C GLU A 259 46.41 16.73 33.21
N ILE A 260 45.78 16.84 34.37
CA ILE A 260 44.38 16.59 34.72
C ILE A 260 43.61 17.92 34.76
N SER A 261 42.33 17.89 34.33
CA SER A 261 41.18 18.75 34.74
C SER A 261 40.38 19.16 33.50
N SER A 262 39.09 19.49 33.52
CA SER A 262 37.92 19.27 34.37
C SER A 262 36.75 19.88 33.56
N PHE A 263 35.51 19.46 33.84
CA PHE A 263 34.19 20.04 33.48
C PHE A 263 34.04 21.02 32.28
N ILE A 264 33.06 20.75 31.39
CA ILE A 264 31.87 21.58 31.08
C ILE A 264 31.17 21.04 29.81
N ALA A 265 29.84 20.98 29.86
CA ALA A 265 28.95 20.67 28.74
C ALA A 265 28.62 21.95 27.95
N GLU A 266 28.54 21.85 26.62
CA GLU A 266 28.06 22.89 25.69
C GLU A 266 27.55 22.26 24.35
N PRO A 267 26.82 22.98 23.46
CA PRO A 267 25.39 22.83 23.18
C PRO A 267 25.06 22.26 21.76
N PRO A 268 23.78 22.10 21.34
CA PRO A 268 23.45 21.44 20.06
C PRO A 268 23.66 22.36 18.85
N VAL A 269 24.25 21.79 17.80
CA VAL A 269 24.53 22.41 16.50
C VAL A 269 23.22 22.62 15.72
N ALA A 270 22.98 23.84 15.25
CA ALA A 270 21.88 24.21 14.35
C ALA A 270 22.13 23.71 12.90
N PRO A 271 21.08 23.40 12.11
CA PRO A 271 21.24 23.03 10.71
C PRO A 271 21.44 24.26 9.79
N ASN A 272 22.35 24.12 8.81
CA ASN A 272 22.65 25.15 7.81
C ASN A 272 21.44 25.46 6.89
N PRO A 273 21.19 26.73 6.53
CA PRO A 273 20.20 27.07 5.50
C PRO A 273 20.76 26.79 4.10
N ILE A 274 19.96 26.12 3.26
CA ILE A 274 20.18 26.02 1.81
C ILE A 274 19.98 27.42 1.23
N THR A 275 21.04 28.06 0.74
CA THR A 275 20.95 29.30 -0.03
C THR A 275 20.35 29.01 -1.41
N VAL A 276 19.10 29.40 -1.62
CA VAL A 276 18.49 29.50 -2.94
C VAL A 276 18.81 30.90 -3.47
N ASN A 277 19.59 31.00 -4.54
CA ASN A 277 19.90 32.29 -5.15
C ASN A 277 18.70 32.74 -6.00
N GLY A 278 18.15 33.92 -5.73
CA GLY A 278 17.16 34.57 -6.58
C GLY A 278 17.77 35.30 -7.78
N LEU A 279 16.92 35.90 -8.60
CA LEU A 279 17.30 36.69 -9.77
C LEU A 279 17.76 38.10 -9.37
N ASP A 280 18.68 38.68 -10.15
CA ASP A 280 19.11 40.05 -10.00
C ASP A 280 18.02 41.04 -10.45
N GLY A 281 17.99 42.22 -9.83
CA GLY A 281 16.94 43.21 -10.07
C GLY A 281 16.80 43.62 -11.54
N SER A 282 17.91 43.69 -12.29
CA SER A 282 17.92 43.97 -13.72
C SER A 282 17.18 42.93 -14.56
N SER A 283 17.31 41.64 -14.24
CA SER A 283 16.61 40.56 -14.95
C SER A 283 15.12 40.54 -14.63
N ILE A 284 14.74 40.89 -13.40
CA ILE A 284 13.34 41.00 -12.99
C ILE A 284 12.67 42.19 -13.68
N GLU A 285 13.34 43.35 -13.76
CA GLU A 285 12.81 44.54 -14.43
C GLU A 285 12.55 44.33 -15.94
N ALA A 286 13.28 43.42 -16.59
CA ALA A 286 13.09 43.07 -17.99
C ALA A 286 11.77 42.31 -18.27
N TYR A 287 11.09 41.79 -17.25
CA TYR A 287 9.84 41.04 -17.44
C TYR A 287 8.68 41.98 -17.83
N PRO A 288 7.78 41.56 -18.73
CA PRO A 288 6.66 42.39 -19.17
C PRO A 288 5.78 42.89 -18.01
N ILE A 289 5.57 44.21 -17.93
CA ILE A 289 4.62 44.85 -17.02
C ILE A 289 3.42 45.33 -17.82
N THR A 290 2.23 45.01 -17.32
CA THR A 290 0.95 45.49 -17.83
C THR A 290 0.29 46.36 -16.77
N LEU A 291 -0.13 47.57 -17.13
CA LEU A 291 -0.98 48.41 -16.27
C LEU A 291 -2.45 48.02 -16.50
N LEU A 292 -3.16 47.60 -15.45
CA LEU A 292 -4.55 47.19 -15.58
C LEU A 292 -5.44 48.42 -15.84
N ASP A 293 -6.16 48.43 -16.97
CA ASP A 293 -7.04 49.52 -17.36
C ASP A 293 -8.36 49.52 -16.56
N GLU A 294 -9.12 50.61 -16.65
CA GLU A 294 -10.42 50.77 -15.96
C GLU A 294 -11.51 49.79 -16.47
N ASN A 295 -11.23 49.00 -17.52
CA ASN A 295 -12.18 48.11 -18.18
C ASN A 295 -11.96 46.61 -17.87
N PHE A 296 -11.08 46.24 -16.93
CA PHE A 296 -10.88 44.86 -16.44
C PHE A 296 -10.70 43.81 -17.54
N LYS A 297 -9.89 44.07 -18.57
CA LYS A 297 -9.49 43.03 -19.53
C LYS A 297 -8.15 42.40 -19.15
N LEU A 298 -8.22 41.39 -18.28
CA LEU A 298 -7.13 40.43 -18.13
C LEU A 298 -7.02 39.57 -19.39
N PRO A 299 -5.81 39.15 -19.82
CA PRO A 299 -5.64 38.26 -20.97
C PRO A 299 -6.30 36.88 -20.80
N ARG A 300 -6.65 36.48 -19.58
CA ARG A 300 -7.42 35.26 -19.26
C ARG A 300 -8.59 35.57 -18.32
N PRO A 301 -9.83 35.18 -18.65
CA PRO A 301 -11.03 35.59 -17.92
C PRO A 301 -11.26 34.94 -16.54
N ASN A 302 -10.41 34.00 -16.09
CA ASN A 302 -10.56 33.27 -14.82
C ASN A 302 -9.37 33.45 -13.83
N ASP A 303 -8.46 34.39 -14.09
CA ASP A 303 -7.22 34.54 -13.31
C ASP A 303 -7.16 35.94 -12.66
N ASN A 304 -8.19 36.27 -11.85
CA ASN A 304 -8.40 37.60 -11.28
C ASN A 304 -7.72 37.84 -9.92
N THR A 305 -6.96 36.86 -9.41
CA THR A 305 -6.37 36.90 -8.06
C THR A 305 -4.87 36.68 -8.12
N CYS A 306 -4.10 37.51 -7.41
CA CYS A 306 -2.66 37.31 -7.25
C CYS A 306 -2.39 36.15 -6.29
N SER A 307 -1.74 35.08 -6.76
CA SER A 307 -1.51 33.90 -5.92
C SER A 307 -0.47 34.09 -4.81
N ILE A 308 0.20 35.24 -4.76
CA ILE A 308 1.20 35.57 -3.72
C ILE A 308 0.52 36.26 -2.53
N CYS A 309 -0.29 37.29 -2.79
CA CYS A 309 -0.99 38.04 -1.74
C CYS A 309 -2.44 37.60 -1.54
N LEU A 310 -2.94 36.69 -2.38
CA LEU A 310 -4.31 36.17 -2.39
C LEU A 310 -5.39 37.26 -2.54
N SER A 311 -5.03 38.42 -3.10
CA SER A 311 -5.94 39.56 -3.32
C SER A 311 -6.32 39.65 -4.79
N GLU A 312 -7.56 40.04 -5.06
CA GLU A 312 -8.04 40.31 -6.42
C GLU A 312 -7.30 41.50 -7.03
N TYR A 313 -7.15 41.52 -8.36
CA TYR A 313 -6.54 42.64 -9.07
C TYR A 313 -7.50 43.83 -9.15
N GLU A 314 -7.02 45.03 -8.84
CA GLU A 314 -7.77 46.28 -8.94
C GLU A 314 -7.32 47.13 -10.14
N ALA A 315 -8.22 48.01 -10.60
CA ALA A 315 -7.90 48.93 -11.68
C ALA A 315 -6.71 49.82 -11.30
N LYS A 316 -5.82 50.10 -12.26
CA LYS A 316 -4.59 50.89 -12.12
C LYS A 316 -3.46 50.19 -11.36
N GLU A 317 -3.61 48.92 -11.00
CA GLU A 317 -2.51 48.12 -10.48
C GLU A 317 -1.56 47.66 -11.60
N THR A 318 -0.29 47.49 -11.25
CA THR A 318 0.75 46.99 -12.16
C THR A 318 0.90 45.49 -12.01
N ILE A 319 0.68 44.76 -13.09
CA ILE A 319 0.77 43.29 -13.17
C ILE A 319 2.02 42.92 -13.94
N ARG A 320 2.82 41.99 -13.42
CA ARG A 320 3.99 41.43 -14.12
C ARG A 320 3.70 40.02 -14.61
N THR A 321 4.08 39.75 -15.85
CA THR A 321 3.90 38.45 -16.50
C THR A 321 5.24 37.72 -16.63
N ILE A 322 5.28 36.44 -16.26
CA ILE A 322 6.46 35.60 -16.49
C ILE A 322 6.50 35.14 -17.96
N PRO A 323 7.57 35.44 -18.73
CA PRO A 323 7.61 35.20 -20.18
C PRO A 323 7.37 33.75 -20.64
N ASP A 324 7.83 32.74 -19.89
CA ASP A 324 7.78 31.33 -20.32
C ASP A 324 6.49 30.59 -19.97
N CYS A 325 5.82 31.00 -18.89
CA CYS A 325 4.63 30.32 -18.39
C CYS A 325 3.38 31.19 -18.39
N THR A 326 3.51 32.47 -18.71
CA THR A 326 2.40 33.43 -18.88
C THR A 326 1.51 33.59 -17.64
N HIS A 327 2.04 33.31 -16.44
CA HIS A 327 1.35 33.57 -15.16
C HIS A 327 1.48 35.04 -14.74
N TYR A 328 0.42 35.56 -14.11
CA TYR A 328 0.27 36.96 -13.72
C TYR A 328 0.36 37.13 -12.20
N PHE A 329 0.98 38.22 -11.76
CA PHE A 329 1.09 38.60 -10.35
C PHE A 329 1.15 40.12 -10.24
N HIS A 330 0.83 40.69 -9.08
CA HIS A 330 1.22 42.07 -8.79
C HIS A 330 2.73 42.22 -8.93
N ALA A 331 3.20 43.25 -9.64
CA ALA A 331 4.62 43.48 -9.89
C ALA A 331 5.43 43.45 -8.58
N ASN A 332 4.96 44.16 -7.54
CA ASN A 332 5.62 44.17 -6.24
C ASN A 332 5.71 42.79 -5.57
N CYS A 333 4.66 41.97 -5.70
CA CYS A 333 4.62 40.65 -5.08
C CYS A 333 5.60 39.69 -5.73
N ILE A 334 5.63 39.64 -7.06
CA ILE A 334 6.52 38.73 -7.79
C ILE A 334 7.97 39.22 -7.78
N ASP A 335 8.22 40.52 -7.70
CA ASP A 335 9.59 41.05 -7.65
C ASP A 335 10.31 40.65 -6.36
N GLU A 336 9.62 40.75 -5.21
CA GLU A 336 10.15 40.28 -3.93
C GLU A 336 10.34 38.76 -3.91
N TRP A 337 9.42 38.02 -4.54
CA TRP A 337 9.56 36.58 -4.67
C TRP A 337 10.78 36.19 -5.51
N LEU A 338 10.98 36.84 -6.67
CA LEU A 338 12.04 36.51 -7.61
C LEU A 338 13.43 36.87 -7.11
N LYS A 339 13.56 37.89 -6.24
CA LYS A 339 14.80 38.19 -5.51
C LYS A 339 15.25 37.07 -4.59
N LEU A 340 14.33 36.21 -4.15
CA LEU A 340 14.59 35.09 -3.26
C LEU A 340 14.56 33.73 -3.97
N ASN A 341 13.79 33.61 -5.06
CA ASN A 341 13.53 32.36 -5.78
C ASN A 341 13.43 32.61 -7.29
N ALA A 342 14.35 32.07 -8.09
CA ALA A 342 14.35 32.24 -9.55
C ALA A 342 13.22 31.49 -10.31
N ALA A 343 12.21 30.96 -9.61
CA ALA A 343 11.17 30.10 -10.19
C ALA A 343 9.77 30.72 -10.05
N CYS A 344 8.91 30.51 -11.06
CA CYS A 344 7.52 30.95 -11.03
C CYS A 344 6.73 30.33 -9.84
N PRO A 345 5.98 31.11 -9.04
CA PRO A 345 5.20 30.59 -7.90
C PRO A 345 4.15 29.53 -8.26
N VAL A 346 3.64 29.57 -9.50
CA VAL A 346 2.54 28.69 -9.94
C VAL A 346 3.06 27.42 -10.58
N CYS A 347 3.98 27.51 -11.55
CA CYS A 347 4.45 26.35 -12.32
C CYS A 347 5.90 25.92 -12.03
N ARG A 348 6.63 26.69 -11.22
CA ARG A 348 8.04 26.43 -10.83
C ARG A 348 9.05 26.33 -11.98
N ASN A 349 8.70 26.78 -13.18
CA ASN A 349 9.69 26.97 -14.24
C ASN A 349 10.65 28.10 -13.85
N THR A 350 11.94 27.85 -14.01
CA THR A 350 13.01 28.85 -13.92
C THR A 350 13.30 29.39 -15.31
N PRO A 351 13.17 30.69 -15.57
CA PRO A 351 13.49 31.29 -16.86
C PRO A 351 15.01 31.40 -17.02
N ASP A 352 15.66 30.29 -17.37
CA ASP A 352 16.96 30.20 -18.07
C ASP A 352 17.42 28.74 -18.12
N HIS A 353 17.03 28.04 -19.18
CA HIS A 353 17.78 26.88 -19.66
C HIS A 353 17.67 26.84 -21.18
N ASP A 354 18.67 27.43 -21.84
CA ASP A 354 18.83 27.37 -23.30
C ASP A 354 18.85 25.90 -23.77
N PRO A 355 18.01 25.50 -24.75
CA PRO A 355 17.88 24.12 -25.20
C PRO A 355 18.96 23.69 -26.21
N ALA A 356 20.17 24.27 -26.17
CA ALA A 356 21.17 24.13 -27.24
C ALA A 356 22.46 23.37 -26.89
N SER A 357 22.56 22.69 -25.74
CA SER A 357 23.73 21.87 -25.40
C SER A 357 23.36 20.44 -24.99
N LEU A 358 22.71 19.73 -25.91
CA LEU A 358 22.88 18.28 -26.04
C LEU A 358 23.98 18.04 -27.06
N ILE A 359 24.85 17.05 -26.79
CA ILE A 359 26.09 16.68 -27.50
C ILE A 359 27.31 17.36 -26.88
N THR A 360 27.94 16.72 -25.90
CA THR A 360 29.32 16.19 -26.04
C THR A 360 29.57 15.18 -24.92
N SER A 361 30.01 13.99 -25.34
CA SER A 361 30.50 12.89 -24.53
C SER A 361 31.71 13.26 -23.67
N SER A 362 31.72 12.85 -22.40
CA SER A 362 32.97 12.56 -21.69
C SER A 362 32.77 11.44 -20.66
N THR A 363 33.31 10.28 -21.04
CA THR A 363 33.71 9.17 -20.18
C THR A 363 34.62 9.64 -19.04
N SER A 364 34.25 9.32 -17.79
CA SER A 364 35.22 9.00 -16.73
C SER A 364 34.55 8.13 -15.66
N SER A 365 35.14 6.96 -15.48
CA SER A 365 34.80 5.84 -14.61
C SER A 365 35.02 6.10 -13.11
N SER A 366 34.05 5.72 -12.27
CA SER A 366 34.20 5.02 -10.95
C SER A 366 32.84 4.90 -10.22
N PRO A 367 32.70 3.95 -9.27
CA PRO A 367 31.99 2.68 -9.44
C PRO A 367 30.47 2.75 -9.18
N SER A 368 29.79 1.82 -9.86
CA SER A 368 28.37 1.49 -9.87
C SER A 368 27.63 1.63 -8.53
N ARG A 369 26.76 2.65 -8.46
CA ARG A 369 25.49 2.60 -7.71
C ARG A 369 24.64 1.46 -8.30
N PRO A 370 23.95 0.63 -7.50
CA PRO A 370 23.06 -0.39 -8.05
C PRO A 370 21.99 0.29 -8.93
N PRO A 371 21.54 -0.37 -10.01
CA PRO A 371 20.57 0.23 -10.92
C PRO A 371 19.29 0.52 -10.12
N GLN A 372 18.96 1.81 -9.97
CA GLN A 372 17.59 2.19 -9.74
C GLN A 372 16.83 1.71 -10.99
N TYR A 373 16.06 0.64 -10.83
CA TYR A 373 15.00 0.32 -11.78
C TYR A 373 13.98 1.45 -11.68
N ASN A 374 14.24 2.56 -12.35
CA ASN A 374 13.19 3.52 -12.66
C ASN A 374 12.25 2.75 -13.58
N GLN A 375 11.04 2.48 -13.08
CA GLN A 375 9.99 2.00 -13.95
C GLN A 375 9.82 3.01 -15.09
N PRO A 376 9.54 2.58 -16.32
CA PRO A 376 9.23 3.51 -17.40
C PRO A 376 8.14 4.47 -16.93
N ASP A 377 8.14 5.73 -17.41
CA ASP A 377 7.10 6.73 -17.10
C ASP A 377 5.66 6.26 -17.39
N ARG A 378 5.57 5.12 -18.09
CA ARG A 378 4.44 4.23 -18.45
C ARG A 378 3.77 3.40 -17.35
N CYS A 379 4.52 3.07 -16.31
CA CYS A 379 4.10 2.09 -15.31
C CYS A 379 3.40 2.81 -14.17
N GLY A 380 2.07 2.66 -14.09
CA GLY A 380 1.24 3.25 -13.06
C GLY A 380 0.15 4.16 -13.62
N TYR A 381 -0.79 4.56 -12.75
CA TYR A 381 -1.84 5.50 -13.11
C TYR A 381 -1.25 6.94 -13.12
N PRO A 382 -1.61 7.79 -14.09
CA PRO A 382 -1.16 9.18 -14.09
C PRO A 382 -1.62 9.91 -12.82
N ARG A 383 -0.89 10.96 -12.43
CA ARG A 383 -1.23 11.92 -11.35
C ARG A 383 -0.78 11.58 -9.92
N PHE A 384 -0.27 10.39 -9.65
CA PHE A 384 0.51 10.11 -8.45
C PHE A 384 1.71 9.24 -8.81
N ASN A 385 2.72 9.19 -7.94
CA ASN A 385 3.90 8.36 -8.19
C ASN A 385 4.33 7.60 -6.95
N LEU A 386 4.72 6.34 -7.15
CA LEU A 386 5.33 5.48 -6.15
C LEU A 386 6.83 5.42 -6.39
N THR A 387 7.63 5.72 -5.37
CA THR A 387 9.09 5.68 -5.47
C THR A 387 9.71 4.83 -4.38
N CYS A 388 10.80 4.14 -4.68
CA CYS A 388 11.60 3.41 -3.70
C CYS A 388 12.95 4.13 -3.51
N LYS A 389 13.00 5.11 -2.60
CA LYS A 389 14.21 5.91 -2.35
C LYS A 389 15.15 5.24 -1.35
N ASN A 390 15.84 4.16 -1.73
CA ASN A 390 16.77 3.41 -0.85
C ASN A 390 16.16 2.95 0.50
N GLN A 391 14.84 3.05 0.66
CA GLN A 391 14.08 2.67 1.86
C GLN A 391 13.51 1.26 1.69
N THR A 392 13.22 0.59 2.81
CA THR A 392 12.58 -0.74 2.83
C THR A 392 11.12 -0.71 2.41
N LYS A 393 10.47 0.46 2.50
CA LYS A 393 9.05 0.65 2.14
C LYS A 393 8.92 1.62 0.94
N PRO A 394 7.93 1.40 0.06
CA PRO A 394 7.64 2.34 -1.02
C PRO A 394 7.07 3.66 -0.47
N THR A 395 7.25 4.75 -1.21
CA THR A 395 6.68 6.06 -0.86
C THR A 395 5.71 6.55 -1.93
N LEU A 396 4.57 7.08 -1.51
CA LEU A 396 3.54 7.68 -2.35
C LEU A 396 3.69 9.21 -2.32
N THR A 397 3.80 9.83 -3.49
CA THR A 397 3.82 11.30 -3.60
C THR A 397 2.46 11.80 -4.05
N LEU A 398 1.79 12.55 -3.18
CA LEU A 398 0.53 13.23 -3.48
C LEU A 398 0.83 14.68 -3.91
N PRO A 399 0.27 15.17 -5.04
CA PRO A 399 0.65 16.46 -5.66
C PRO A 399 0.62 17.66 -4.70
N PHE A 400 -0.37 17.70 -3.81
CA PHE A 400 -0.60 18.82 -2.90
C PHE A 400 -0.30 18.50 -1.43
N SER A 401 -0.07 17.23 -1.09
CA SER A 401 0.09 16.77 0.30
C SER A 401 1.51 16.26 0.63
N GLY A 402 2.36 16.15 -0.38
CA GLY A 402 3.76 15.72 -0.24
C GLY A 402 3.91 14.19 -0.24
N GLU A 403 5.03 13.73 0.33
CA GLU A 403 5.40 12.31 0.37
C GLU A 403 4.87 11.60 1.61
N PHE A 404 4.38 10.37 1.40
CA PHE A 404 3.89 9.45 2.42
C PHE A 404 4.59 8.10 2.28
N ILE A 405 4.78 7.39 3.39
CA ILE A 405 5.20 6.00 3.39
C ILE A 405 3.99 5.14 3.06
N VAL A 406 4.17 4.15 2.19
CA VAL A 406 3.16 3.13 1.90
C VAL A 406 3.38 1.94 2.81
N GLU A 407 2.36 1.63 3.62
CA GLU A 407 2.34 0.51 4.55
C GLU A 407 1.86 -0.77 3.85
N ASN A 408 0.79 -0.67 3.07
CA ASN A 408 0.23 -1.78 2.31
C ASN A 408 -0.55 -1.29 1.09
N ILE A 409 -0.54 -2.06 0.00
CA ILE A 409 -1.40 -1.86 -1.17
C ILE A 409 -2.25 -3.12 -1.34
N ASP A 410 -3.56 -2.93 -1.27
CA ASP A 410 -4.55 -3.98 -1.43
C ASP A 410 -5.31 -3.72 -2.74
N TYR A 411 -4.96 -4.47 -3.78
CA TYR A 411 -5.57 -4.34 -5.10
C TYR A 411 -7.00 -4.90 -5.14
N LEU A 412 -7.35 -5.83 -4.24
CA LEU A 412 -8.71 -6.41 -4.15
C LEU A 412 -9.70 -5.35 -3.67
N TYR A 413 -9.38 -4.68 -2.57
CA TYR A 413 -10.22 -3.61 -2.01
C TYR A 413 -9.95 -2.24 -2.64
N GLN A 414 -9.12 -2.20 -3.68
CA GLN A 414 -8.57 -0.98 -4.27
C GLN A 414 -8.21 0.05 -3.20
N SER A 415 -7.44 -0.38 -2.20
CA SER A 415 -7.09 0.43 -1.04
C SER A 415 -5.60 0.45 -0.76
N ILE A 416 -5.09 1.58 -0.30
CA ILE A 416 -3.69 1.81 0.04
C ILE A 416 -3.62 2.43 1.43
N TRP A 417 -2.82 1.81 2.29
CA TRP A 417 -2.52 2.34 3.62
C TRP A 417 -1.26 3.18 3.55
N ILE A 418 -1.38 4.43 3.98
CA ILE A 418 -0.28 5.39 3.97
C ILE A 418 -0.03 5.97 5.35
N ASN A 419 1.23 6.24 5.66
CA ASN A 419 1.64 6.89 6.89
C ASN A 419 2.55 8.10 6.60
N ASP A 420 2.63 9.01 7.56
CA ASP A 420 3.61 10.09 7.49
C ASP A 420 5.04 9.52 7.64
N PRO A 421 6.06 10.10 6.99
CA PRO A 421 7.45 9.64 7.13
C PRO A 421 7.97 9.60 8.57
N ASP A 422 7.46 10.46 9.46
CA ASP A 422 7.79 10.47 10.88
C ASP A 422 6.84 9.58 11.70
N TYR A 423 6.04 8.72 11.05
CA TYR A 423 5.02 7.86 11.66
C TYR A 423 4.00 8.64 12.51
N CYS A 424 3.66 9.86 12.06
CA CYS A 424 2.70 10.72 12.74
C CYS A 424 1.67 11.31 11.77
N ILE A 425 0.81 10.46 11.20
CA ILE A 425 -0.23 10.87 10.26
C ILE A 425 -1.12 12.04 10.75
N PRO A 426 -1.45 12.19 12.06
CA PRO A 426 -2.28 13.30 12.50
C PRO A 426 -1.70 14.69 12.25
N ARG A 427 -0.38 14.83 12.15
CA ARG A 427 0.27 16.10 11.74
C ARG A 427 -0.16 16.55 10.35
N ARG A 428 -0.46 15.61 9.45
CA ARG A 428 -0.90 15.90 8.09
C ARG A 428 -2.33 16.39 8.05
N PHE A 429 -3.19 15.95 8.97
CA PHE A 429 -4.58 16.39 9.03
C PHE A 429 -4.70 17.89 9.29
N PHE A 430 -3.89 18.43 10.21
CA PHE A 430 -3.86 19.87 10.50
C PHE A 430 -3.26 20.73 9.38
N LYS A 431 -2.44 20.13 8.50
CA LYS A 431 -1.88 20.83 7.32
C LYS A 431 -2.84 20.86 6.12
N GLY A 432 -3.95 20.12 6.20
CA GLY A 432 -4.90 19.95 5.10
C GLY A 432 -4.40 18.89 4.11
N LEU A 433 -4.95 17.67 4.20
CA LEU A 433 -4.74 16.65 3.17
C LEU A 433 -5.56 17.02 1.93
N ASN A 434 -4.86 17.27 0.83
CA ASN A 434 -5.47 17.56 -0.46
C ASN A 434 -5.17 16.41 -1.43
N LEU A 435 -6.25 15.72 -1.83
CA LEU A 435 -6.27 14.61 -2.79
C LEU A 435 -6.70 15.07 -4.19
N PHE A 436 -6.93 16.37 -4.40
CA PHE A 436 -7.33 16.91 -5.70
C PHE A 436 -6.34 16.48 -6.78
N GLY A 437 -6.88 16.08 -7.93
CA GLY A 437 -6.08 15.58 -9.03
C GLY A 437 -5.46 14.21 -8.78
N THR A 438 -5.90 13.42 -7.80
CA THR A 438 -5.53 12.00 -7.66
C THR A 438 -6.77 11.11 -7.84
N PRO A 439 -6.65 9.81 -8.15
CA PRO A 439 -7.81 8.90 -8.26
C PRO A 439 -8.35 8.45 -6.90
N PHE A 440 -7.77 8.93 -5.80
CA PHE A 440 -8.26 8.59 -4.47
C PHE A 440 -9.52 9.39 -4.16
N GLU A 441 -10.64 8.70 -3.99
CA GLU A 441 -11.93 9.34 -3.70
C GLU A 441 -12.09 9.65 -2.20
N ALA A 442 -12.98 10.58 -1.87
CA ALA A 442 -13.36 10.89 -0.50
C ALA A 442 -14.67 10.18 -0.13
N GLN A 443 -14.60 8.87 0.15
CA GLN A 443 -15.71 8.10 0.74
C GLN A 443 -15.45 7.90 2.24
N ASP A 444 -16.52 7.90 3.05
CA ASP A 444 -16.51 7.65 4.51
C ASP A 444 -15.70 8.64 5.35
N LEU A 445 -15.90 9.95 5.14
CA LEU A 445 -15.27 10.96 5.99
C LEU A 445 -15.90 11.00 7.39
N GLU A 446 -15.05 10.86 8.41
CA GLU A 446 -15.42 11.01 9.82
C GLU A 446 -14.80 12.28 10.41
N SER A 447 -15.59 13.03 11.18
CA SER A 447 -15.09 14.21 11.87
C SER A 447 -14.53 13.85 13.24
N TYR A 448 -13.28 14.23 13.51
CA TYR A 448 -12.61 14.04 14.79
C TYR A 448 -12.26 15.39 15.42
N VAL A 449 -12.45 15.49 16.73
CA VAL A 449 -11.99 16.60 17.56
C VAL A 449 -10.74 16.15 18.31
N PHE A 450 -9.65 16.87 18.11
CA PHE A 450 -8.40 16.65 18.80
C PHE A 450 -8.36 17.51 20.06
N LEU A 451 -7.99 16.89 21.18
CA LEU A 451 -7.88 17.53 22.48
C LEU A 451 -6.48 17.33 23.04
N ASN A 452 -5.91 18.38 23.62
CA ASN A 452 -4.67 18.33 24.38
C ASN A 452 -4.99 18.40 25.87
N CYS A 453 -4.69 17.34 26.59
CA CYS A 453 -5.03 17.16 28.00
C CYS A 453 -3.78 17.16 28.88
N SER A 454 -3.85 17.74 30.08
CA SER A 454 -2.77 17.60 31.07
C SER A 454 -2.63 16.14 31.53
N ASN A 455 -1.39 15.68 31.72
CA ASN A 455 -1.12 14.27 32.07
C ASN A 455 -1.82 13.90 33.41
N GLY A 456 -2.60 12.81 33.40
CA GLY A 456 -3.47 12.40 34.54
C GLY A 456 -4.97 12.70 34.37
N ALA A 457 -5.36 13.45 33.34
CA ALA A 457 -6.76 13.82 33.09
C ALA A 457 -7.55 12.84 32.21
N ILE A 458 -6.87 11.92 31.52
CA ILE A 458 -7.52 10.97 30.61
C ILE A 458 -7.73 9.66 31.39
N PRO A 459 -8.99 9.25 31.65
CA PRO A 459 -9.27 7.91 32.15
C PRO A 459 -8.67 6.90 31.18
N LYS A 460 -7.89 5.93 31.67
CA LYS A 460 -7.15 4.95 30.86
C LYS A 460 -8.02 4.02 29.99
N GLN A 461 -9.33 4.24 29.92
CA GLN A 461 -10.30 3.35 29.28
C GLN A 461 -11.53 4.13 28.78
N LEU A 462 -11.32 5.13 27.92
CA LEU A 462 -12.44 5.73 27.20
C LEU A 462 -12.59 5.06 25.82
N PRO A 463 -13.76 4.46 25.51
CA PRO A 463 -14.05 3.92 24.19
C PRO A 463 -13.81 4.92 23.08
N GLN A 464 -13.36 4.47 21.92
CA GLN A 464 -13.33 5.26 20.68
C GLN A 464 -12.46 6.54 20.76
N VAL A 465 -11.84 6.80 21.91
CA VAL A 465 -10.84 7.85 22.10
C VAL A 465 -9.51 7.30 21.63
N ARG A 466 -8.95 7.93 20.60
CA ARG A 466 -7.66 7.54 20.02
C ARG A 466 -6.55 8.33 20.71
N TYR A 467 -5.66 7.63 21.42
CA TYR A 467 -4.47 8.26 21.99
C TYR A 467 -3.41 8.50 20.92
N ILE A 468 -2.92 9.75 20.82
CA ILE A 468 -2.02 10.18 19.75
C ILE A 468 -0.62 10.38 20.32
N SER A 469 0.12 9.27 20.43
CA SER A 469 1.46 9.24 21.04
C SER A 469 2.42 10.24 20.39
N CYS A 470 2.43 10.35 19.07
CA CYS A 470 3.37 11.21 18.32
C CYS A 470 3.10 12.72 18.41
N LEU A 471 1.94 13.10 18.96
CA LEU A 471 1.60 14.49 19.30
C LEU A 471 1.58 14.72 20.81
N SER A 472 1.80 13.70 21.61
CA SER A 472 1.83 13.78 23.08
C SER A 472 3.25 14.06 23.58
N GLY A 473 3.35 14.62 24.78
CA GLY A 473 4.62 14.89 25.46
C GLY A 473 4.67 14.23 26.84
N GLU A 474 5.69 14.57 27.63
CA GLU A 474 5.83 14.03 28.99
C GLU A 474 4.77 14.57 29.96
N THR A 475 4.32 15.81 29.75
CA THR A 475 3.42 16.54 30.64
C THR A 475 1.99 16.68 30.10
N PHE A 476 1.76 16.27 28.85
CA PHE A 476 0.48 16.42 28.19
C PHE A 476 0.23 15.29 27.18
N SER A 477 -1.04 15.02 26.95
CA SER A 477 -1.51 13.90 26.14
C SER A 477 -2.51 14.39 25.11
N VAL A 478 -2.29 14.04 23.85
CA VAL A 478 -3.19 14.37 22.76
C VAL A 478 -4.10 13.19 22.47
N ILE A 479 -5.40 13.44 22.41
CA ILE A 479 -6.42 12.45 22.07
C ILE A 479 -7.28 12.94 20.92
N ALA A 480 -7.84 12.02 20.14
CA ALA A 480 -8.84 12.31 19.12
C ALA A 480 -10.16 11.60 19.44
N ILE A 481 -11.26 12.33 19.38
CA ILE A 481 -12.61 11.85 19.69
C ILE A 481 -13.52 12.09 18.48
N PRO A 482 -14.32 11.12 18.03
CA PRO A 482 -15.35 11.35 17.02
C PRO A 482 -16.29 12.49 17.44
N ALA A 483 -16.51 13.48 16.57
CA ALA A 483 -17.25 14.69 16.95
C ALA A 483 -18.72 14.43 17.29
N ASN A 484 -19.32 13.36 16.74
CA ASN A 484 -20.67 12.90 17.08
C ASN A 484 -20.78 12.30 18.49
N ARG A 485 -19.66 12.03 19.17
CA ARG A 485 -19.61 11.48 20.53
C ARG A 485 -19.09 12.49 21.54
N LEU A 486 -18.82 13.74 21.13
CA LEU A 486 -18.22 14.76 21.99
C LEU A 486 -19.06 15.06 23.25
N ASP A 487 -20.39 14.94 23.15
CA ASP A 487 -21.32 15.13 24.26
C ASP A 487 -21.19 14.07 25.37
N GLU A 488 -20.71 12.87 25.03
CA GLU A 488 -20.48 11.78 26.00
C GLU A 488 -19.26 12.05 26.89
N TYR A 489 -18.38 12.98 26.48
CA TYR A 489 -17.13 13.30 27.17
C TYR A 489 -17.08 14.74 27.69
N ARG A 490 -18.23 15.35 27.98
CA ARG A 490 -18.33 16.70 28.58
C ARG A 490 -17.49 16.86 29.87
N SER A 491 -17.21 15.77 30.58
CA SER A 491 -16.34 15.73 31.76
C SER A 491 -14.86 16.04 31.46
N LEU A 492 -14.38 15.85 30.22
CA LEU A 492 -13.02 16.20 29.79
C LEU A 492 -12.82 17.71 29.59
N SER A 493 -13.91 18.50 29.61
CA SER A 493 -13.92 19.93 29.28
C SER A 493 -13.06 20.82 30.19
N TRP A 494 -12.68 20.36 31.39
CA TRP A 494 -11.95 21.18 32.37
C TRP A 494 -10.42 20.97 32.35
N THR A 495 -9.96 19.91 31.70
CA THR A 495 -8.56 19.45 31.72
C THR A 495 -7.96 19.25 30.33
N CYS A 496 -8.81 19.32 29.30
CA CYS A 496 -8.45 19.16 27.91
C CYS A 496 -8.83 20.40 27.11
N MET A 497 -7.88 20.93 26.34
CA MET A 497 -8.12 22.04 25.41
C MET A 497 -8.33 21.51 24.00
N ASN A 498 -9.34 22.03 23.30
CA ASN A 498 -9.55 21.72 21.89
C ASN A 498 -8.43 22.33 21.04
N ILE A 499 -7.69 21.48 20.32
CA ILE A 499 -6.59 21.88 19.44
C ILE A 499 -6.97 21.85 17.96
N GLY A 500 -8.16 21.33 17.64
CA GLY A 500 -8.76 21.45 16.31
C GLY A 500 -9.76 20.34 16.01
N LYS A 501 -10.63 20.60 15.04
CA LYS A 501 -11.54 19.62 14.45
C LYS A 501 -11.11 19.35 13.02
N VAL A 502 -10.94 18.08 12.67
CA VAL A 502 -10.54 17.65 11.33
C VAL A 502 -11.57 16.67 10.78
N LEU A 503 -11.79 16.73 9.47
CA LEU A 503 -12.60 15.77 8.74
C LEU A 503 -11.65 14.84 7.98
N VAL A 504 -11.60 13.58 8.39
CA VAL A 504 -10.57 12.64 7.93
C VAL A 504 -11.18 11.28 7.60
N ARG A 505 -10.49 10.53 6.74
CA ARG A 505 -10.84 9.15 6.38
C ARG A 505 -10.62 8.20 7.55
N PRO A 506 -11.14 6.96 7.49
CA PRO A 506 -10.80 5.92 8.46
C PRO A 506 -9.28 5.78 8.56
N TRP A 507 -8.79 5.88 9.79
CA TRP A 507 -7.37 5.90 10.08
C TRP A 507 -7.11 5.20 11.41
N ASP A 508 -5.88 4.73 11.56
CA ASP A 508 -5.37 4.14 12.78
C ASP A 508 -4.14 4.93 13.26
N PRO A 509 -4.05 5.25 14.57
CA PRO A 509 -2.90 5.98 15.12
C PRO A 509 -1.55 5.29 14.90
N ASN A 510 -1.53 3.97 14.78
CA ASN A 510 -0.32 3.18 14.60
C ASN A 510 -0.08 2.83 13.12
N TYR A 511 -1.14 2.57 12.36
CA TYR A 511 -1.03 2.03 10.99
C TYR A 511 -1.24 3.07 9.88
N GLY A 512 -1.63 4.30 10.22
CA GLY A 512 -1.79 5.38 9.26
C GLY A 512 -3.21 5.51 8.72
N MET A 513 -3.37 6.02 7.51
CA MET A 513 -4.67 6.35 6.91
C MET A 513 -4.91 5.51 5.66
N ARG A 514 -6.14 5.01 5.50
CA ARG A 514 -6.55 4.27 4.30
C ARG A 514 -7.05 5.22 3.22
N LEU A 515 -6.52 5.08 2.02
CA LEU A 515 -7.08 5.65 0.79
C LEU A 515 -7.66 4.55 -0.09
N THR A 516 -8.75 4.81 -0.78
CA THR A 516 -9.37 3.93 -1.77
C THR A 516 -9.39 4.62 -3.13
N TRP A 517 -9.29 3.86 -4.21
CA TRP A 517 -9.42 4.35 -5.59
C TRP A 517 -10.45 3.50 -6.34
N ASN A 518 -11.18 4.11 -7.27
CA ASN A 518 -12.11 3.40 -8.15
C ASN A 518 -11.68 3.49 -9.62
N GLU A 519 -10.67 4.31 -9.93
CA GLU A 519 -10.15 4.48 -11.28
C GLU A 519 -8.84 3.69 -11.46
N PRO A 520 -8.67 2.96 -12.58
CA PRO A 520 -9.69 2.73 -13.60
C PRO A 520 -10.73 1.68 -13.17
N ALA A 521 -12.02 1.93 -13.38
CA ALA A 521 -13.10 1.04 -12.95
C ALA A 521 -13.02 -0.35 -13.60
N ASP A 522 -12.71 -0.41 -14.90
CA ASP A 522 -12.61 -1.67 -15.67
C ASP A 522 -11.42 -2.55 -15.24
N CYS A 523 -10.50 -1.99 -14.46
CA CYS A 523 -9.31 -2.66 -13.98
C CYS A 523 -9.65 -3.68 -12.89
N LEU A 524 -10.59 -3.35 -12.00
CA LEU A 524 -11.00 -4.23 -10.91
C LEU A 524 -11.59 -5.53 -11.45
N SER A 525 -12.55 -5.44 -12.37
CA SER A 525 -13.16 -6.62 -13.02
C SER A 525 -12.15 -7.42 -13.84
N CYS A 526 -11.20 -6.74 -14.50
CA CYS A 526 -10.12 -7.40 -15.25
C CYS A 526 -9.19 -8.23 -14.36
N GLU A 527 -8.73 -7.65 -13.25
CA GLU A 527 -7.82 -8.32 -12.31
C GLU A 527 -8.53 -9.43 -11.54
N ILE A 528 -9.80 -9.23 -11.15
CA ILE A 528 -10.66 -10.30 -10.60
C ILE A 528 -10.76 -11.46 -11.60
N GLY A 529 -10.99 -11.18 -12.89
CA GLY A 529 -11.04 -12.17 -13.97
C GLY A 529 -9.70 -12.83 -14.31
N GLY A 530 -8.62 -12.56 -13.58
CA GLY A 530 -7.28 -13.11 -13.80
C GLY A 530 -6.53 -12.50 -14.98
N GLY A 531 -7.03 -11.40 -15.56
CA GLY A 531 -6.36 -10.64 -16.59
C GLY A 531 -5.43 -9.58 -16.02
N ASN A 532 -4.51 -9.09 -16.86
CA ASN A 532 -3.65 -7.96 -16.53
C ASN A 532 -4.22 -6.67 -17.12
N CYS A 533 -4.49 -5.69 -16.27
CA CYS A 533 -4.92 -4.37 -16.68
C CYS A 533 -3.73 -3.55 -17.20
N MET A 534 -3.82 -3.04 -18.44
CA MET A 534 -2.73 -2.30 -19.09
C MET A 534 -3.26 -1.25 -20.06
N PHE A 535 -2.45 -0.25 -20.44
CA PHE A 535 -2.85 0.72 -21.48
C PHE A 535 -3.04 0.04 -22.86
N LYS A 536 -4.05 0.49 -23.61
CA LYS A 536 -4.39 0.04 -24.98
C LYS A 536 -3.32 0.39 -26.00
N SER A 537 -2.67 1.54 -25.82
CA SER A 537 -1.66 2.02 -26.75
C SER A 537 -0.55 2.76 -26.02
N ASP A 538 0.60 2.90 -26.68
CA ASP A 538 1.75 3.66 -26.20
C ASP A 538 1.54 5.18 -26.30
N THR A 539 0.32 5.67 -26.54
CA THR A 539 0.02 7.11 -26.65
C THR A 539 -1.30 7.53 -25.97
N GLY A 540 -2.23 6.61 -25.73
CA GLY A 540 -3.51 6.87 -25.08
C GLY A 540 -3.58 6.46 -23.61
N LEU A 541 -4.57 7.00 -22.90
CA LEU A 541 -4.91 6.65 -21.51
C LEU A 541 -5.95 5.53 -21.41
N ASP A 542 -6.52 5.10 -22.53
CA ASP A 542 -7.47 4.01 -22.54
C ASP A 542 -6.80 2.74 -22.04
N ILE A 543 -7.44 2.08 -21.08
CA ILE A 543 -6.98 0.80 -20.55
C ILE A 543 -7.66 -0.36 -21.28
N ARG A 544 -7.00 -1.52 -21.28
CA ARG A 544 -7.54 -2.81 -21.72
C ARG A 544 -7.18 -3.88 -20.71
N CYS A 545 -8.06 -4.86 -20.62
CA CYS A 545 -7.71 -6.13 -20.01
C CYS A 545 -6.91 -6.97 -21.01
N SER A 546 -5.75 -7.48 -20.59
CA SER A 546 -4.90 -8.35 -21.38
C SER A 546 -4.71 -9.68 -20.66
N GLY A 547 -5.20 -10.77 -21.24
CA GLY A 547 -5.00 -12.12 -20.69
C GLY A 547 -6.03 -12.57 -19.65
N GLY A 548 -7.21 -11.96 -19.60
CA GLY A 548 -8.39 -12.47 -18.91
C GLY A 548 -9.50 -12.78 -19.90
N PHE A 549 -10.57 -13.45 -19.48
CA PHE A 549 -11.74 -13.67 -20.34
C PHE A 549 -12.46 -12.33 -20.55
N SER A 550 -12.47 -11.85 -21.79
CA SER A 550 -13.27 -10.68 -22.17
C SER A 550 -14.74 -11.05 -22.12
N SER A 551 -15.53 -10.34 -21.31
CA SER A 551 -17.00 -10.31 -21.42
C SER A 551 -17.44 -9.83 -22.80
#